data_AF-A0A1I4JZ61-F1
#
_entry.id   AF-A0A1I4JZ61-F1
#
_cell.length_a   1.000
_cell.length_b   1.000
_cell.length_c   1.000
_cell.angle_alpha   90.00
_cell.angle_beta   90.00
_cell.angle_gamma   90.00
#
_symmetry.space_group_name_H-M   'P 1'
#
loop_
_entity.id
_entity.type
_entity.pdbx_description
1 polymer ?
#
loop_
_entity_poly.entity_id
_entity_poly.type
_entity_poly.pdbx_seq_one_letter_code
_entity_poly.pdbx_strand_id
1 'polypeptide(L)'
;MEPEAACPVQTPEHLSGGGADATEVYICTRESRAVPDDGMWMFQVVRRVSGGLDPLLQAYAAPDDSPVSGIACAAIGYDPLVVYLHGDGGTRAVRAPVDTCGAPTAQARSAYDSLVTTVVRERSDARIQSQLSVDTQCPDAFKDILSLDERDRLSGADDGLAPEPLSDPVSVCEYRITTDADGNRIGHLDGHRILSGDRLRALNTALGHVRHDPSCSRHEQTSFAVLNMGGSQETVVALDGCAVSQGYGWWRADDQLRLAVGS
;
A
#
# COMPACT_ATOMS: atom_id res chain seq x y z
N MET A 1 12.92 20.94 20.14
CA MET A 1 11.53 21.18 19.72
C MET A 1 10.91 19.84 19.33
N GLU A 2 9.69 19.56 19.78
CA GLU A 2 8.97 18.33 19.41
C GLU A 2 8.55 18.35 17.92
N PRO A 3 8.44 17.20 17.23
CA PRO A 3 8.20 17.18 15.78
C PRO A 3 6.79 17.71 15.46
N GLU A 4 5.85 17.48 16.37
CA GLU A 4 4.47 17.94 16.36
C GLU A 4 4.38 19.46 16.47
N ALA A 5 5.36 20.08 17.16
CA ALA A 5 5.48 21.54 17.18
C ALA A 5 5.99 22.07 15.83
N ALA A 6 6.88 21.36 15.13
CA ALA A 6 7.40 21.76 13.83
C ALA A 6 6.39 21.56 12.68
N CYS A 7 5.57 20.53 12.78
CA CYS A 7 4.67 20.03 11.73
C CYS A 7 3.28 19.71 12.30
N PRO A 8 2.52 20.70 12.79
CA PRO A 8 1.19 20.44 13.35
C PRO A 8 0.22 19.93 12.27
N VAL A 9 -0.74 19.08 12.66
CA VAL A 9 -1.81 18.65 11.75
C VAL A 9 -2.70 19.86 11.43
N GLN A 10 -2.54 20.39 10.22
CA GLN A 10 -3.25 21.57 9.72
C GLN A 10 -3.66 21.34 8.27
N THR A 11 -4.79 21.91 7.86
CA THR A 11 -5.15 22.00 6.44
C THR A 11 -4.24 23.04 5.79
N PRO A 12 -3.43 22.69 4.77
CA PRO A 12 -2.56 23.66 4.12
C PRO A 12 -3.37 24.75 3.42
N GLU A 13 -2.98 26.00 3.63
CA GLU A 13 -3.60 27.16 2.99
C GLU A 13 -2.74 27.71 1.86
N HIS A 14 -3.36 28.44 0.94
CA HIS A 14 -2.63 29.22 -0.05
C HIS A 14 -2.05 30.49 0.60
N LEU A 15 -0.84 30.87 0.20
CA LEU A 15 -0.17 32.04 0.74
C LEU A 15 -0.77 33.34 0.20
N SER A 16 -1.84 33.82 0.84
CA SER A 16 -2.54 35.05 0.47
C SER A 16 -1.91 36.29 1.12
N GLY A 17 -0.64 36.56 0.76
CA GLY A 17 0.15 37.65 1.35
C GLY A 17 0.71 37.31 2.74
N GLY A 18 1.85 37.93 3.09
CA GLY A 18 2.51 37.71 4.39
C GLY A 18 3.26 36.39 4.51
N GLY A 19 4.59 36.48 4.46
CA GLY A 19 5.54 35.44 4.91
C GLY A 19 6.84 36.04 5.47
N ALA A 20 6.91 37.38 5.57
CA ALA A 20 8.09 38.12 6.03
C ALA A 20 8.30 38.00 7.55
N ASP A 21 7.30 37.54 8.28
CA ASP A 21 7.33 37.26 9.72
C ASP A 21 7.79 35.82 10.04
N ALA A 22 7.97 34.97 9.03
CA ALA A 22 8.47 33.62 9.22
C ALA A 22 9.96 33.69 9.62
N THR A 23 10.27 33.19 10.82
CA THR A 23 11.62 33.09 11.37
C THR A 23 12.25 31.72 11.12
N GLU A 24 11.43 30.68 10.98
CA GLU A 24 11.85 29.34 10.62
C GLU A 24 10.87 28.73 9.62
N VAL A 25 11.39 27.89 8.72
CA VAL A 25 10.56 27.14 7.78
C VAL A 25 10.97 25.67 7.80
N TYR A 26 9.97 24.81 7.81
CA TYR A 26 10.15 23.37 7.85
C TYR A 26 9.42 22.66 6.72
N ILE A 27 9.99 21.54 6.28
CA ILE A 27 9.38 20.58 5.38
C ILE A 27 9.24 19.27 6.13
N CYS A 28 8.06 18.67 6.06
CA CYS A 28 7.72 17.47 6.80
C CYS A 28 7.32 16.40 5.79
N THR A 29 8.14 15.38 5.61
CA THR A 29 7.91 14.30 4.64
C THR A 29 7.75 12.97 5.34
N ARG A 30 7.09 12.05 4.63
CA ARG A 30 7.05 10.63 4.94
C ARG A 30 7.89 9.88 3.91
N GLU A 31 8.87 9.13 4.36
CA GLU A 31 9.84 8.45 3.52
C GLU A 31 9.88 6.96 3.81
N SER A 32 9.67 6.14 2.78
CA SER A 32 9.89 4.71 2.86
C SER A 32 11.38 4.42 2.71
N ARG A 33 11.98 3.72 3.67
CA ARG A 33 13.40 3.33 3.63
C ARG A 33 13.58 1.88 4.03
N ALA A 34 14.53 1.21 3.37
CA ALA A 34 14.99 -0.10 3.78
C ALA A 34 15.82 0.03 5.07
N VAL A 35 15.47 -0.77 6.07
CA VAL A 35 16.26 -0.97 7.29
C VAL A 35 16.89 -2.35 7.18
N PRO A 36 18.22 -2.47 7.18
CA PRO A 36 18.90 -3.76 7.06
C PRO A 36 18.33 -4.79 8.03
N ASP A 37 17.97 -5.97 7.50
CA ASP A 37 17.41 -7.11 8.23
C ASP A 37 16.06 -6.87 8.93
N ASP A 38 15.40 -5.72 8.70
CA ASP A 38 14.11 -5.37 9.33
C ASP A 38 13.09 -4.81 8.31
N GLY A 39 13.34 -5.01 7.01
CA GLY A 39 12.40 -4.68 5.94
C GLY A 39 12.27 -3.18 5.64
N MET A 40 11.09 -2.78 5.16
CA MET A 40 10.80 -1.39 4.79
C MET A 40 10.02 -0.68 5.89
N TRP A 41 10.49 0.52 6.23
CA TRP A 41 9.92 1.36 7.26
C TRP A 41 9.50 2.71 6.70
N MET A 42 8.40 3.23 7.24
CA MET A 42 7.99 4.61 7.04
C MET A 42 8.67 5.50 8.09
N PHE A 43 9.40 6.50 7.63
CA PHE A 43 10.03 7.52 8.46
C PHE A 43 9.29 8.84 8.33
N GLN A 44 9.08 9.53 9.44
CA GLN A 44 8.71 10.94 9.44
C GLN A 44 9.99 11.78 9.57
N VAL A 45 10.23 12.62 8.58
CA VAL A 45 11.46 13.41 8.48
C VAL A 45 11.10 14.89 8.49
N VAL A 46 11.68 15.62 9.44
CA VAL A 46 11.53 17.07 9.55
C VAL A 46 12.82 17.71 9.09
N ARG A 47 12.71 18.53 8.05
CA ARG A 47 13.80 19.29 7.47
C ARG A 47 13.59 20.77 7.75
N ARG A 48 14.63 21.43 8.27
CA ARG A 48 14.67 22.89 8.35
C ARG A 48 15.19 23.44 7.03
N VAL A 49 14.53 24.46 6.50
CA VAL A 49 15.01 25.23 5.35
C VAL A 49 16.11 26.18 5.83
N SER A 50 17.28 26.09 5.20
CA SER A 50 18.45 26.93 5.49
C SER A 50 18.84 27.84 4.33
N GLY A 51 18.17 27.74 3.18
CA GLY A 51 18.39 28.59 2.01
C GLY A 51 17.30 28.41 0.95
N GLY A 52 17.17 29.41 0.06
CA GLY A 52 16.15 29.40 -1.00
C GLY A 52 14.75 29.85 -0.54
N LEU A 53 14.63 30.42 0.67
CA LEU A 53 13.34 30.82 1.22
C LEU A 53 12.67 31.97 0.45
N ASP A 54 13.39 33.05 0.13
CA ASP A 54 12.78 34.19 -0.54
C ASP A 54 12.18 33.84 -1.92
N PRO A 55 12.90 33.10 -2.80
CA PRO A 55 12.32 32.62 -4.05
C PRO A 55 11.10 31.72 -3.85
N LEU A 56 11.10 30.88 -2.82
CA LEU A 56 9.95 30.05 -2.48
C LEU A 56 8.74 30.89 -2.08
N LEU A 57 8.90 31.80 -1.12
CA LEU A 57 7.80 32.65 -0.66
C LEU A 57 7.25 33.52 -1.79
N GLN A 58 8.12 34.03 -2.67
CA GLN A 58 7.71 34.77 -3.86
C GLN A 58 6.87 33.89 -4.80
N ALA A 59 7.31 32.66 -5.07
CA ALA A 59 6.57 31.73 -5.91
C ALA A 59 5.24 31.29 -5.26
N TYR A 60 5.23 31.08 -3.94
CA TYR A 60 4.05 30.59 -3.21
C TYR A 60 2.96 31.66 -3.08
N ALA A 61 3.35 32.94 -3.09
CA ALA A 61 2.42 34.06 -3.07
C ALA A 61 1.70 34.30 -4.41
N ALA A 62 2.12 33.64 -5.50
CA ALA A 62 1.39 33.71 -6.76
C ALA A 62 -0.03 33.14 -6.58
N PRO A 63 -1.07 33.72 -7.19
CA PRO A 63 -2.44 33.19 -7.08
C PRO A 63 -2.55 31.80 -7.72
N ASP A 64 -3.53 31.02 -7.26
CA ASP A 64 -3.98 29.84 -8.00
C ASP A 64 -4.59 30.25 -9.34
N ASP A 65 -4.43 29.42 -10.36
CA ASP A 65 -5.12 29.59 -11.62
C ASP A 65 -6.62 29.28 -11.46
N SER A 66 -7.45 29.99 -12.22
CA SER A 66 -8.89 29.72 -12.26
C SER A 66 -9.17 28.40 -12.98
N PRO A 67 -10.08 27.55 -12.47
CA PRO A 67 -10.54 26.38 -13.21
C PRO A 67 -11.10 26.79 -14.58
N VAL A 68 -10.70 26.07 -15.64
CA VAL A 68 -11.18 26.31 -17.00
C VAL A 68 -12.07 25.15 -17.44
N SER A 69 -13.26 25.47 -17.93
CA SER A 69 -14.20 24.45 -18.40
C SER A 69 -13.68 23.73 -19.65
N GLY A 70 -13.91 22.42 -19.72
CA GLY A 70 -13.55 21.61 -20.89
C GLY A 70 -12.08 21.21 -20.99
N ILE A 71 -11.24 21.52 -19.99
CA ILE A 71 -9.87 20.98 -19.92
C ILE A 71 -9.91 19.53 -19.40
N ALA A 72 -9.23 18.64 -20.12
CA ALA A 72 -8.97 17.29 -19.66
C ALA A 72 -7.69 17.28 -18.83
N CYS A 73 -7.85 17.15 -17.51
CA CYS A 73 -6.73 17.02 -16.57
C CYS A 73 -6.43 15.55 -16.29
N ALA A 74 -5.18 15.27 -15.91
CA ALA A 74 -4.82 13.94 -15.43
C ALA A 74 -5.55 13.64 -14.11
N ALA A 75 -6.19 12.47 -14.00
CA ALA A 75 -6.85 12.01 -12.79
C ALA A 75 -5.82 11.41 -11.80
N ILE A 76 -4.88 12.24 -11.35
CA ILE A 76 -3.80 11.87 -10.43
C ILE A 76 -3.83 12.74 -9.18
N GLY A 77 -3.33 12.21 -8.05
CA GLY A 77 -3.09 13.00 -6.85
C GLY A 77 -1.77 13.76 -6.96
N TYR A 78 -1.82 15.09 -7.00
CA TYR A 78 -0.62 15.92 -6.96
C TYR A 78 -0.14 16.13 -5.53
N ASP A 79 1.18 16.09 -5.32
CA ASP A 79 1.79 16.53 -4.06
C ASP A 79 1.57 18.06 -3.91
N PRO A 80 0.92 18.53 -2.84
CA PRO A 80 0.67 19.96 -2.62
C PRO A 80 1.93 20.79 -2.31
N LEU A 81 3.09 20.15 -2.14
CA LEU A 81 4.37 20.78 -1.80
C LEU A 81 4.23 21.67 -0.56
N VAL A 82 3.87 21.06 0.58
CA VAL A 82 3.59 21.84 1.80
C VAL A 82 4.88 22.27 2.48
N VAL A 83 4.90 23.52 2.93
CA VAL A 83 5.91 24.06 3.85
C VAL A 83 5.24 24.61 5.11
N TYR A 84 5.91 24.51 6.25
CA TYR A 84 5.43 25.01 7.53
C TYR A 84 6.20 26.28 7.87
N LEU A 85 5.52 27.42 7.86
CA LEU A 85 6.07 28.72 8.22
C LEU A 85 5.87 28.96 9.72
N HIS A 86 6.96 29.24 10.44
CA HIS A 86 6.95 29.53 11.88
C HIS A 86 7.30 30.97 12.12
N GLY A 87 6.40 31.72 12.76
CA GLY A 87 6.61 33.12 13.13
C GLY A 87 5.94 33.46 14.46
N ASP A 88 5.88 34.74 14.78
CA ASP A 88 5.31 35.24 16.04
C ASP A 88 3.82 34.90 16.20
N GLY A 89 3.10 34.74 15.08
CA GLY A 89 1.71 34.31 15.04
C GLY A 89 1.49 32.80 15.16
N GLY A 90 2.55 32.01 15.35
CA GLY A 90 2.53 30.55 15.39
C GLY A 90 2.93 29.90 14.06
N THR A 91 2.56 28.63 13.91
CA THR A 91 2.90 27.81 12.74
C THR A 91 1.74 27.77 11.75
N ARG A 92 2.04 27.99 10.47
CA ARG A 92 1.09 27.89 9.35
C ARG A 92 1.58 26.89 8.31
N ALA A 93 0.75 25.90 7.96
CA ALA A 93 0.98 25.03 6.82
C ALA A 93 0.55 25.72 5.52
N VAL A 94 1.47 25.88 4.58
CA VAL A 94 1.26 26.59 3.32
C VAL A 94 1.54 25.66 2.15
N ARG A 95 0.63 25.59 1.18
CA ARG A 95 0.80 24.81 -0.06
C ARG A 95 1.29 25.68 -1.23
N ALA A 96 1.86 25.04 -2.24
CA ALA A 96 2.14 25.68 -3.51
C ALA A 96 0.83 26.18 -4.19
N PRO A 97 0.90 27.27 -4.97
CA PRO A 97 -0.17 27.63 -5.87
C PRO A 97 -0.34 26.57 -6.95
N VAL A 98 -1.57 26.41 -7.40
CA VAL A 98 -1.94 25.37 -8.37
C VAL A 98 -2.37 25.95 -9.71
N ASP A 99 -2.16 25.16 -10.77
CA ASP A 99 -2.65 25.43 -12.10
C ASP A 99 -4.14 25.06 -12.27
N THR A 100 -4.67 25.25 -13.47
CA THR A 100 -6.08 24.94 -13.82
C THR A 100 -6.49 23.48 -13.56
N CYS A 101 -5.51 22.57 -13.43
CA CYS A 101 -5.70 21.15 -13.16
C CYS A 101 -5.42 20.75 -11.70
N GLY A 102 -5.15 21.73 -10.83
CA GLY A 102 -4.82 21.48 -9.43
C GLY A 102 -3.38 21.01 -9.20
N ALA A 103 -2.52 21.02 -10.21
CA ALA A 103 -1.12 20.67 -10.06
C ALA A 103 -0.33 21.89 -9.56
N PRO A 104 0.68 21.73 -8.68
CA PRO A 104 1.57 22.83 -8.33
C PRO A 104 2.17 23.49 -9.58
N THR A 105 2.13 24.82 -9.64
CA THR A 105 2.69 25.55 -10.78
C THR A 105 4.17 25.23 -10.95
N ALA A 106 4.67 25.25 -12.19
CA ALA A 106 6.07 24.94 -12.49
C ALA A 106 7.06 25.84 -11.71
N GLN A 107 6.69 27.11 -11.50
CA GLN A 107 7.50 28.05 -10.73
C GLN A 107 7.56 27.66 -9.24
N ALA A 108 6.41 27.33 -8.63
CA ALA A 108 6.37 26.90 -7.24
C ALA A 108 7.11 25.58 -7.02
N ARG A 109 6.97 24.61 -7.94
CA ARG A 109 7.73 23.35 -7.92
C ARG A 109 9.24 23.60 -8.00
N SER A 110 9.68 24.39 -8.97
CA SER A 110 11.09 24.73 -9.14
C SER A 110 11.68 25.40 -7.89
N ALA A 111 10.94 26.33 -7.28
CA ALA A 111 11.37 27.00 -6.06
C ALA A 111 11.45 26.04 -4.85
N TYR A 112 10.49 25.13 -4.72
CA TYR A 112 10.49 24.08 -3.69
C TYR A 112 11.66 23.10 -3.83
N ASP A 113 11.90 22.61 -5.06
CA ASP A 113 12.99 21.67 -5.35
C ASP A 113 14.38 22.31 -5.16
N SER A 114 14.47 23.65 -5.23
CA SER A 114 15.69 24.42 -5.04
C SER A 114 16.01 24.73 -3.56
N LEU A 115 15.15 24.33 -2.61
CA LEU A 115 15.35 24.61 -1.20
C LEU A 115 16.61 23.89 -0.67
N VAL A 116 17.45 24.66 0.02
CA VAL A 116 18.54 24.07 0.81
C VAL A 116 17.96 23.67 2.15
N THR A 117 18.07 22.39 2.49
CA THR A 117 17.47 21.85 3.71
C THR A 117 18.46 21.05 4.54
N THR A 118 18.22 20.98 5.84
CA THR A 118 18.95 20.12 6.76
C THR A 118 17.96 19.32 7.59
N VAL A 119 18.18 18.01 7.72
CA VAL A 119 17.38 17.16 8.61
C VAL A 119 17.65 17.59 10.05
N VAL A 120 16.60 18.03 10.75
CA VAL A 120 16.67 18.43 12.16
C VAL A 120 16.05 17.39 13.08
N ARG A 121 15.18 16.52 12.53
CA ARG A 121 14.57 15.43 13.26
C ARG A 121 14.11 14.33 12.33
N GLU A 122 14.20 13.11 12.83
CA GLU A 122 13.73 11.92 12.16
C GLU A 122 13.16 10.94 13.20
N ARG A 123 12.08 10.25 12.85
CA ARG A 123 11.56 9.12 13.62
C ARG A 123 11.01 8.04 12.69
N SER A 124 11.25 6.78 13.02
CA SER A 124 10.51 5.66 12.45
C SER A 124 9.06 5.71 12.96
N ASP A 125 8.10 5.56 12.06
CA ASP A 125 6.67 5.60 12.37
C ASP A 125 6.12 4.18 12.48
N ALA A 126 6.12 3.47 11.35
CA ALA A 126 5.64 2.09 11.26
C ALA A 126 6.46 1.30 10.24
N ARG A 127 6.60 0.00 10.49
CA ARG A 127 7.05 -0.93 9.48
C ARG A 127 5.92 -1.11 8.46
N ILE A 128 6.23 -0.92 7.18
CA ILE A 128 5.28 -1.05 6.08
C ILE A 128 5.48 -2.37 5.30
N GLN A 129 6.64 -3.00 5.46
CA GLN A 129 6.96 -4.31 4.88
C GLN A 129 8.00 -5.03 5.76
N SER A 130 7.79 -6.29 6.12
CA SER A 130 8.76 -7.11 6.83
C SER A 130 9.91 -7.53 5.91
N GLN A 131 11.02 -7.96 6.50
CA GLN A 131 12.13 -8.50 5.72
C GLN A 131 11.68 -9.72 4.90
N LEU A 132 10.85 -10.59 5.47
CA LEU A 132 10.30 -11.75 4.75
C LEU A 132 9.51 -11.30 3.51
N SER A 133 8.68 -10.27 3.62
CA SER A 133 7.94 -9.75 2.48
C SER A 133 8.83 -9.12 1.42
N VAL A 134 9.89 -8.40 1.83
CA VAL A 134 10.90 -7.85 0.90
C VAL A 134 11.60 -8.98 0.13
N ASP A 135 12.04 -10.02 0.84
CA ASP A 135 12.82 -11.11 0.26
C ASP A 135 12.00 -12.00 -0.69
N THR A 136 10.69 -12.09 -0.45
CA THR A 136 9.81 -13.08 -1.11
C THR A 136 8.80 -12.46 -2.05
N GLN A 137 8.63 -11.13 -2.01
CA GLN A 137 7.58 -10.38 -2.72
C GLN A 137 6.14 -10.78 -2.33
N CYS A 138 5.98 -11.63 -1.31
CA CYS A 138 4.70 -11.88 -0.67
C CYS A 138 4.35 -10.66 0.20
N PRO A 139 3.15 -10.06 0.11
CA PRO A 139 2.78 -8.97 1.00
C PRO A 139 2.71 -9.43 2.47
N ASP A 140 3.02 -8.54 3.42
CA ASP A 140 2.94 -8.85 4.87
C ASP A 140 1.54 -9.24 5.33
N ALA A 141 0.53 -8.68 4.67
CA ALA A 141 -0.87 -8.90 4.98
C ALA A 141 -1.66 -9.16 3.70
N PHE A 142 -2.58 -10.11 3.77
CA PHE A 142 -3.45 -10.49 2.67
C PHE A 142 -4.87 -10.70 3.21
N LYS A 143 -5.88 -10.19 2.50
CA LYS A 143 -7.27 -10.38 2.93
C LYS A 143 -7.63 -11.87 2.84
N ASP A 144 -8.39 -12.40 3.79
CA ASP A 144 -8.92 -13.76 3.68
C ASP A 144 -10.01 -13.82 2.59
N ILE A 145 -9.58 -13.89 1.32
CA ILE A 145 -10.47 -13.91 0.14
C ILE A 145 -11.45 -15.09 0.21
N LEU A 146 -11.04 -16.20 0.86
CA LEU A 146 -11.91 -17.35 1.10
C LEU A 146 -13.17 -16.94 1.86
N SER A 147 -13.04 -16.04 2.83
CA SER A 147 -14.15 -15.54 3.63
C SER A 147 -14.95 -14.38 3.00
N LEU A 148 -14.38 -13.65 2.03
CA LEU A 148 -15.00 -12.44 1.46
C LEU A 148 -15.99 -12.76 0.32
N ASP A 149 -15.65 -13.73 -0.53
CA ASP A 149 -16.44 -14.08 -1.72
C ASP A 149 -17.69 -14.92 -1.39
N GLU A 150 -18.06 -15.05 -0.11
CA GLU A 150 -19.37 -15.57 0.30
C GLU A 150 -20.53 -14.62 0.00
N ARG A 151 -20.25 -13.31 -0.02
CA ARG A 151 -21.30 -12.30 -0.16
C ARG A 151 -21.74 -12.04 -1.60
N ASP A 152 -20.90 -12.34 -2.59
CA ASP A 152 -21.13 -12.03 -4.02
C ASP A 152 -21.73 -13.18 -4.84
N ARG A 153 -22.39 -14.16 -4.19
CA ARG A 153 -23.13 -15.27 -4.84
C ARG A 153 -24.30 -14.87 -5.76
N LEU A 154 -24.44 -13.59 -6.13
CA LEU A 154 -25.54 -13.08 -6.95
C LEU A 154 -25.37 -13.27 -8.47
N SER A 155 -24.27 -13.82 -8.96
CA SER A 155 -24.02 -13.87 -10.41
C SER A 155 -23.45 -15.21 -10.87
N GLY A 156 -24.26 -16.27 -10.86
CA GLY A 156 -24.09 -17.53 -11.62
C GLY A 156 -22.66 -17.88 -12.05
N ALA A 157 -21.73 -17.97 -11.10
CA ALA A 157 -20.35 -18.36 -11.38
C ALA A 157 -20.39 -19.76 -11.99
N ASP A 158 -19.55 -19.96 -13.00
CA ASP A 158 -19.49 -21.18 -13.79
C ASP A 158 -19.00 -22.34 -12.91
N ASP A 159 -19.91 -22.92 -12.13
CA ASP A 159 -19.69 -23.98 -11.11
C ASP A 159 -19.09 -25.28 -11.69
N GLY A 160 -18.78 -25.31 -12.99
CA GLY A 160 -18.37 -26.50 -13.74
C GLY A 160 -16.93 -26.52 -14.23
N LEU A 161 -16.21 -25.40 -14.24
CA LEU A 161 -14.81 -25.41 -14.70
C LEU A 161 -13.89 -25.84 -13.56
N ALA A 162 -12.99 -26.79 -13.84
CA ALA A 162 -11.93 -27.14 -12.91
C ALA A 162 -10.90 -26.00 -12.85
N PRO A 163 -10.16 -25.82 -11.74
CA PRO A 163 -9.05 -24.88 -11.69
C PRO A 163 -8.06 -25.15 -12.82
N GLU A 164 -7.57 -24.08 -13.43
CA GLU A 164 -6.49 -24.12 -14.39
C GLU A 164 -5.18 -24.57 -13.71
N PRO A 165 -4.39 -25.43 -14.38
CA PRO A 165 -3.07 -25.79 -13.88
C PRO A 165 -2.15 -24.59 -13.75
N LEU A 166 -1.30 -24.62 -12.72
CA LEU A 166 -0.33 -23.57 -12.45
C LEU A 166 0.96 -23.75 -13.28
N SER A 167 1.63 -22.64 -13.59
CA SER A 167 2.87 -22.60 -14.37
C SER A 167 4.12 -22.57 -13.47
N ASP A 168 5.20 -23.23 -13.90
CA ASP A 168 6.49 -23.30 -13.17
C ASP A 168 7.30 -22.00 -13.36
N PRO A 169 7.86 -21.37 -12.30
CA PRO A 169 7.70 -21.69 -10.87
C PRO A 169 6.49 -21.00 -10.21
N VAL A 170 5.98 -21.62 -9.14
CA VAL A 170 4.90 -21.05 -8.32
C VAL A 170 5.47 -20.54 -7.00
N SER A 171 5.24 -19.26 -6.70
CA SER A 171 5.50 -18.70 -5.37
C SER A 171 4.30 -19.00 -4.46
N VAL A 172 4.59 -19.54 -3.27
CA VAL A 172 3.59 -19.89 -2.27
C VAL A 172 3.82 -19.01 -1.05
N CYS A 173 2.90 -18.08 -0.83
CA CYS A 173 2.87 -17.20 0.33
C CYS A 173 1.90 -17.77 1.35
N GLU A 174 2.38 -18.13 2.54
CA GLU A 174 1.55 -18.70 3.61
C GLU A 174 1.15 -17.64 4.61
N TYR A 175 -0.13 -17.63 4.97
CA TYR A 175 -0.72 -16.64 5.85
C TYR A 175 -1.41 -17.29 7.03
N ARG A 176 -1.19 -16.73 8.22
CA ARG A 176 -1.93 -17.04 9.44
C ARG A 176 -3.00 -15.98 9.65
N ILE A 177 -4.23 -16.43 9.89
CA ILE A 177 -5.38 -15.52 10.02
C ILE A 177 -5.47 -14.97 11.43
N THR A 178 -5.65 -13.66 11.52
CA THR A 178 -6.07 -12.94 12.73
C THR A 178 -7.33 -12.14 12.43
N THR A 179 -7.80 -11.37 13.41
CA THR A 179 -8.96 -10.50 13.28
C THR A 179 -8.56 -9.08 13.68
N ASP A 180 -8.87 -8.10 12.83
CA ASP A 180 -8.62 -6.68 13.13
C ASP A 180 -9.65 -6.11 14.11
N ALA A 181 -9.51 -4.82 14.46
CA ALA A 181 -10.40 -4.15 15.40
C ALA A 181 -11.87 -4.09 14.95
N ASP A 182 -12.11 -4.18 13.63
CA ASP A 182 -13.43 -4.12 13.02
C ASP A 182 -14.04 -5.52 12.81
N GLY A 183 -13.33 -6.58 13.21
CA GLY A 183 -13.78 -7.96 13.04
C GLY A 183 -13.43 -8.56 11.68
N ASN A 184 -12.66 -7.88 10.83
CA ASN A 184 -12.25 -8.42 9.53
C ASN A 184 -11.12 -9.43 9.69
N ARG A 185 -11.18 -10.50 8.90
CA ARG A 185 -10.16 -11.55 8.88
C ARG A 185 -9.01 -11.15 7.97
N ILE A 186 -7.81 -11.08 8.53
CA ILE A 186 -6.59 -10.68 7.82
C ILE A 186 -5.57 -11.80 7.98
N GLY A 187 -5.02 -12.29 6.87
CA GLY A 187 -3.86 -13.16 6.86
C GLY A 187 -2.58 -12.37 7.04
N HIS A 188 -1.71 -12.78 7.96
CA HIS A 188 -0.35 -12.28 8.13
C HIS A 188 0.65 -13.28 7.60
N LEU A 189 1.62 -12.82 6.81
CA LEU A 189 2.64 -13.66 6.20
C LEU A 189 3.42 -14.41 7.29
N ASP A 190 3.34 -15.74 7.26
CA ASP A 190 3.98 -16.65 8.21
C ASP A 190 5.14 -17.42 7.53
N GLY A 191 5.09 -17.57 6.20
CA GLY A 191 6.10 -18.30 5.44
C GLY A 191 6.03 -18.08 3.94
N HIS A 192 7.08 -18.50 3.25
CA HIS A 192 7.16 -18.50 1.79
C HIS A 192 7.97 -19.70 1.29
N ARG A 193 7.56 -20.26 0.15
CA ARG A 193 8.35 -21.21 -0.61
C ARG A 193 8.10 -21.12 -2.10
N ILE A 194 8.99 -21.72 -2.88
CA ILE A 194 8.83 -21.90 -4.32
C ILE A 194 8.52 -23.37 -4.60
N LEU A 195 7.47 -23.64 -5.38
CA LEU A 195 7.17 -24.96 -5.91
C LEU A 195 7.56 -25.03 -7.40
N SER A 196 8.28 -26.09 -7.76
CA SER A 196 8.72 -26.37 -9.12
C SER A 196 8.79 -27.88 -9.35
N GLY A 197 8.97 -28.30 -10.62
CA GLY A 197 9.24 -29.70 -10.97
C GLY A 197 8.17 -30.69 -10.48
N ASP A 198 8.59 -31.73 -9.76
CA ASP A 198 7.68 -32.78 -9.26
C ASP A 198 6.66 -32.26 -8.25
N ARG A 199 7.03 -31.29 -7.41
CA ARG A 199 6.12 -30.72 -6.42
C ARG A 199 4.99 -29.95 -7.10
N LEU A 200 5.31 -29.18 -8.13
CA LEU A 200 4.30 -28.48 -8.92
C LEU A 200 3.42 -29.45 -9.72
N ARG A 201 3.99 -30.54 -10.27
CA ARG A 201 3.19 -31.60 -10.92
C ARG A 201 2.19 -32.25 -9.97
N ALA A 202 2.61 -32.52 -8.73
CA ALA A 202 1.73 -33.07 -7.70
C ALA A 202 0.62 -32.07 -7.35
N LEU A 203 0.94 -30.79 -7.18
CA LEU A 203 -0.03 -29.72 -6.94
C LEU A 203 -1.06 -29.62 -8.07
N ASN A 204 -0.62 -29.57 -9.33
CA ASN A 204 -1.52 -29.51 -10.49
C ASN A 204 -2.39 -30.76 -10.64
N THR A 205 -1.86 -31.93 -10.28
CA THR A 205 -2.64 -33.17 -10.24
C THR A 205 -3.74 -33.09 -9.19
N ALA A 206 -3.42 -32.62 -7.97
CA ALA A 206 -4.38 -32.43 -6.90
C ALA A 206 -5.44 -31.38 -7.25
N LEU A 207 -5.06 -30.27 -7.89
CA LEU A 207 -5.99 -29.27 -8.42
C LEU A 207 -6.98 -29.87 -9.42
N GLY A 208 -6.58 -30.82 -10.28
CA GLY A 208 -7.49 -31.52 -11.19
C GLY A 208 -8.54 -32.40 -10.51
N HIS A 209 -8.34 -32.73 -9.23
CA HIS A 209 -9.24 -33.60 -8.46
C HIS A 209 -10.21 -32.84 -7.55
N VAL A 210 -10.06 -31.51 -7.39
CA VAL A 210 -10.99 -30.72 -6.57
C VAL A 210 -12.39 -30.76 -7.14
N ARG A 211 -13.39 -30.64 -6.27
CA ARG A 211 -14.81 -30.71 -6.64
C ARG A 211 -15.57 -29.60 -5.93
N HIS A 212 -16.63 -29.10 -6.56
CA HIS A 212 -17.55 -28.20 -5.87
C HIS A 212 -18.22 -28.95 -4.71
N ASP A 213 -18.21 -28.36 -3.52
CA ASP A 213 -18.83 -28.91 -2.33
C ASP A 213 -19.53 -27.80 -1.53
N PRO A 214 -20.87 -27.73 -1.57
CA PRO A 214 -21.60 -26.69 -0.86
C PRO A 214 -21.56 -26.85 0.66
N SER A 215 -21.09 -27.99 1.19
CA SER A 215 -20.92 -28.21 2.63
C SER A 215 -19.60 -27.69 3.18
N CYS A 216 -18.66 -27.30 2.31
CA CYS A 216 -17.40 -26.71 2.73
C CYS A 216 -17.61 -25.26 3.19
N SER A 217 -17.41 -25.01 4.49
CA SER A 217 -17.43 -23.66 5.07
C SER A 217 -16.14 -22.92 4.75
N ARG A 218 -16.26 -21.69 4.24
CA ARG A 218 -15.10 -20.87 3.84
C ARG A 218 -14.58 -19.96 4.97
N HIS A 219 -15.06 -20.16 6.19
CA HIS A 219 -14.70 -19.38 7.37
C HIS A 219 -13.95 -20.19 8.44
N GLU A 220 -13.77 -21.50 8.23
CA GLU A 220 -13.24 -22.42 9.25
C GLU A 220 -11.72 -22.47 9.31
N GLN A 221 -11.02 -22.06 8.24
CA GLN A 221 -9.57 -22.04 8.20
C GLN A 221 -8.98 -21.03 9.19
N THR A 222 -7.83 -21.36 9.78
CA THR A 222 -6.99 -20.42 10.54
C THR A 222 -5.73 -20.05 9.77
N SER A 223 -5.49 -20.70 8.62
CA SER A 223 -4.36 -20.45 7.74
C SER A 223 -4.70 -20.73 6.27
N PHE A 224 -4.07 -19.99 5.37
CA PHE A 224 -4.23 -20.19 3.93
C PHE A 224 -2.93 -19.87 3.20
N ALA A 225 -2.81 -20.34 1.96
CA ALA A 225 -1.73 -19.99 1.07
C ALA A 225 -2.25 -19.27 -0.17
N VAL A 226 -1.50 -18.29 -0.65
CA VAL A 226 -1.70 -17.65 -1.96
C VAL A 226 -0.61 -18.15 -2.89
N LEU A 227 -1.03 -18.73 -4.01
CA LEU A 227 -0.18 -19.26 -5.06
C LEU A 227 -0.11 -18.24 -6.19
N ASN A 228 1.05 -17.60 -6.34
CA ASN A 228 1.29 -16.56 -7.34
C ASN A 228 2.12 -17.11 -8.50
N MET A 229 1.67 -16.84 -9.72
CA MET A 229 2.28 -17.25 -11.00
C MET A 229 2.82 -16.07 -11.82
N GLY A 230 2.89 -14.86 -11.24
CA GLY A 230 3.30 -13.64 -11.96
C GLY A 230 2.23 -13.08 -12.91
N GLY A 231 0.97 -13.48 -12.74
CA GLY A 231 -0.20 -13.01 -13.49
C GLY A 231 -1.31 -12.48 -12.58
N SER A 232 -2.48 -12.12 -13.16
CA SER A 232 -3.60 -11.54 -12.41
C SER A 232 -4.54 -12.55 -11.75
N GLN A 233 -4.32 -13.85 -11.96
CA GLN A 233 -5.10 -14.90 -11.32
C GLN A 233 -4.29 -15.52 -10.18
N GLU A 234 -4.83 -15.38 -8.98
CA GLU A 234 -4.27 -15.98 -7.77
C GLU A 234 -5.06 -17.24 -7.44
N THR A 235 -4.37 -18.29 -7.00
CA THR A 235 -5.04 -19.46 -6.41
C THR A 235 -4.85 -19.40 -4.90
N VAL A 236 -5.95 -19.42 -4.15
CA VAL A 236 -5.93 -19.33 -2.68
C VAL A 236 -6.38 -20.67 -2.11
N VAL A 237 -5.59 -21.28 -1.23
CA VAL A 237 -5.85 -22.62 -0.67
C VAL A 237 -5.90 -22.53 0.85
N ALA A 238 -6.99 -22.98 1.48
CA ALA A 238 -7.03 -23.17 2.93
C ALA A 238 -6.07 -24.30 3.33
N LEU A 239 -5.16 -24.03 4.26
CA LEU A 239 -4.16 -25.02 4.68
C LEU A 239 -4.71 -25.97 5.76
N ASP A 240 -5.62 -25.48 6.60
CA ASP A 240 -6.29 -26.23 7.66
C ASP A 240 -7.82 -26.29 7.48
N GLY A 241 -8.36 -25.63 6.46
CA GLY A 241 -9.76 -25.72 6.05
C GLY A 241 -9.99 -26.64 4.85
N CYS A 242 -11.12 -26.46 4.18
CA CYS A 242 -11.52 -27.27 3.02
C CYS A 242 -11.60 -26.47 1.71
N ALA A 243 -11.38 -25.15 1.71
CA ALA A 243 -11.64 -24.32 0.54
C ALA A 243 -10.40 -24.12 -0.35
N VAL A 244 -10.60 -24.08 -1.65
CA VAL A 244 -9.67 -23.51 -2.63
C VAL A 244 -10.43 -22.60 -3.59
N SER A 245 -9.80 -21.52 -4.00
CA SER A 245 -10.30 -20.58 -5.01
C SER A 245 -9.27 -20.27 -6.06
N GLN A 246 -9.75 -19.99 -7.27
CA GLN A 246 -8.98 -19.49 -8.39
C GLN A 246 -9.91 -18.68 -9.29
N GLY A 247 -9.54 -17.43 -9.54
CA GLY A 247 -10.42 -16.48 -10.24
C GLY A 247 -11.72 -16.28 -9.46
N TYR A 248 -12.86 -16.59 -10.08
CA TYR A 248 -14.19 -16.51 -9.45
C TYR A 248 -14.72 -17.87 -8.98
N GLY A 249 -13.95 -18.94 -9.17
CA GLY A 249 -14.36 -20.32 -8.86
C GLY A 249 -13.95 -20.76 -7.46
N TRP A 250 -14.71 -21.72 -6.91
CA TRP A 250 -14.52 -22.25 -5.55
C TRP A 250 -14.73 -23.76 -5.52
N TRP A 251 -13.83 -24.47 -4.85
CA TRP A 251 -13.88 -25.93 -4.74
C TRP A 251 -13.42 -26.40 -3.36
N ARG A 252 -13.65 -27.68 -3.09
CA ARG A 252 -13.09 -28.37 -1.94
C ARG A 252 -11.66 -28.81 -2.21
N ALA A 253 -10.72 -28.28 -1.42
CA ALA A 253 -9.38 -28.80 -1.27
C ALA A 253 -9.43 -30.13 -0.51
N ASP A 254 -8.87 -31.18 -1.09
CA ASP A 254 -8.67 -32.45 -0.41
C ASP A 254 -7.35 -32.46 0.37
N ASP A 255 -7.07 -33.56 1.07
CA ASP A 255 -5.83 -33.72 1.84
C ASP A 255 -4.59 -33.71 0.93
N GLN A 256 -4.71 -34.19 -0.31
CA GLN A 256 -3.59 -34.22 -1.25
C GLN A 256 -3.20 -32.81 -1.70
N LEU A 257 -4.18 -31.96 -1.98
CA LEU A 257 -3.94 -30.56 -2.31
C LEU A 257 -3.29 -29.84 -1.12
N ARG A 258 -3.82 -30.03 0.09
CA ARG A 258 -3.26 -29.40 1.29
C ARG A 258 -1.85 -29.87 1.59
N LEU A 259 -1.54 -31.14 1.39
CA LEU A 259 -0.17 -31.66 1.53
C LEU A 259 0.76 -31.12 0.45
N ALA A 260 0.31 -31.07 -0.82
CA ALA A 260 1.10 -30.55 -1.94
C ALA A 260 1.41 -29.05 -1.78
N VAL A 261 0.50 -28.31 -1.13
CA VAL A 261 0.75 -26.91 -0.77
C VAL A 261 1.57 -26.82 0.51
N GLY A 262 1.18 -27.43 1.62
CA GLY A 262 1.73 -27.17 2.97
C GLY A 262 3.02 -27.91 3.38
N SER A 263 3.52 -28.87 2.58
CA SER A 263 4.80 -29.58 2.88
C SER A 263 6.06 -28.84 2.47
#